data_AF-A0A537B357-F1
#
_entry.id   AF-A0A537B357-F1
#
_cell.length_a   1.000
_cell.length_b   1.000
_cell.length_c   1.000
_cell.angle_alpha   90.00
_cell.angle_beta   90.00
_cell.angle_gamma   90.00
#
_symmetry.space_group_name_H-M   'P 1'
#
loop_
_entity.id
_entity.type
_entity.pdbx_description
1 polymer ?
#
loop_
_entity_poly.entity_id
_entity_poly.type
_entity_poly.pdbx_seq_one_letter_code
_entity_poly.pdbx_strand_id
1 'polypeptide(L)'
;MNNAVAIWPDLSYPAWRDTATTLQLWTQIVGKVRLVLSPWLNHGWQVPLYVTPRGLTTSPIPVGNEILDLEFDFLNHKLIARISRSELRTLSLEPQWSLTFIVGSWIC
;
A
#
# COMPACT_ATOMS: atom_id res chain seq x y z
N MET A 1 23.16 -36.53 8.79
CA MET A 1 22.68 -35.55 7.79
C MET A 1 21.47 -34.87 8.40
N ASN A 2 21.66 -33.68 8.96
CA ASN A 2 20.59 -32.98 9.68
C ASN A 2 19.57 -32.45 8.67
N ASN A 3 18.32 -32.91 8.79
CA ASN A 3 17.17 -32.32 8.11
C ASN A 3 17.03 -30.87 8.59
N ALA A 4 17.60 -29.92 7.84
CA ALA A 4 17.27 -28.53 8.02
C ALA A 4 15.80 -28.35 7.63
N VAL A 5 14.93 -28.19 8.63
CA VAL A 5 13.57 -27.70 8.40
C VAL A 5 13.72 -26.42 7.60
N ALA A 6 13.17 -26.39 6.39
CA ALA A 6 13.20 -25.19 5.56
C ALA A 6 12.63 -24.03 6.39
N ILE A 7 13.45 -23.01 6.62
CA ILE A 7 13.13 -21.87 7.50
C ILE A 7 11.95 -21.06 6.94
N TRP A 8 11.69 -21.19 5.63
CA TRP A 8 10.63 -20.51 4.92
C TRP A 8 9.51 -21.49 4.53
N PRO A 9 8.25 -21.11 4.70
CA PRO A 9 7.12 -21.91 4.23
C PRO A 9 7.11 -21.97 2.70
N ASP A 10 6.53 -23.04 2.16
CA ASP A 10 6.20 -23.10 0.73
C ASP A 10 5.19 -21.99 0.38
N LEU A 11 5.46 -21.26 -0.72
CA LEU A 11 4.63 -20.14 -1.19
C LEU A 11 4.09 -20.44 -2.59
N SER A 12 3.15 -21.38 -2.66
CA SER A 12 2.52 -21.80 -3.92
C SER A 12 1.65 -20.70 -4.53
N TYR A 13 2.10 -20.07 -5.61
CA TYR A 13 1.36 -19.00 -6.31
C TYR A 13 -0.10 -19.34 -6.64
N PRO A 14 -0.45 -20.54 -7.15
CA PRO A 14 -1.84 -20.93 -7.36
C PRO A 14 -2.74 -20.79 -6.11
N ALA A 15 -2.20 -21.02 -4.91
CA ALA A 15 -2.96 -20.96 -3.67
C ALA A 15 -3.31 -19.54 -3.21
N TRP A 16 -2.57 -18.51 -3.65
CA TRP A 16 -2.77 -17.12 -3.23
C TRP A 16 -2.90 -16.13 -4.39
N ARG A 17 -3.12 -16.61 -5.61
CA ARG A 17 -3.24 -15.79 -6.83
C ARG A 17 -4.26 -14.67 -6.72
N ASP A 18 -5.42 -14.95 -6.14
CA ASP A 18 -6.50 -13.97 -6.01
C ASP A 18 -6.09 -12.86 -5.04
N THR A 19 -5.48 -13.22 -3.91
CA THR A 19 -4.87 -12.26 -2.97
C THR A 19 -3.77 -11.44 -3.63
N ALA A 20 -2.90 -12.07 -4.43
CA ALA A 20 -1.84 -11.38 -5.18
C ALA A 20 -2.44 -10.34 -6.14
N THR A 21 -3.50 -10.71 -6.84
CA THR A 21 -4.19 -9.85 -7.81
C THR A 21 -4.84 -8.66 -7.11
N THR A 22 -5.56 -8.91 -6.01
CA THR A 22 -6.15 -7.84 -5.21
C THR A 22 -5.08 -6.90 -4.65
N LEU A 23 -4.00 -7.44 -4.08
CA LEU A 23 -2.89 -6.65 -3.55
C LEU A 23 -2.21 -5.81 -4.65
N GLN A 24 -2.01 -6.38 -5.83
CA GLN A 24 -1.48 -5.66 -6.99
C GLN A 24 -2.36 -4.45 -7.34
N LEU A 25 -3.69 -4.61 -7.34
CA LEU A 25 -4.61 -3.50 -7.63
C LEU A 25 -4.56 -2.42 -6.54
N TRP A 26 -4.51 -2.81 -5.27
CA TRP A 26 -4.34 -1.87 -4.16
C TRP A 26 -3.03 -1.07 -4.25
N THR A 27 -1.91 -1.73 -4.55
CA THR A 27 -0.62 -1.05 -4.72
C THR A 27 -0.63 -0.10 -5.92
N GLN A 28 -1.32 -0.45 -7.01
CA GLN A 28 -1.52 0.47 -8.14
C GLN A 28 -2.34 1.71 -7.76
N ILE A 29 -3.37 1.57 -6.93
CA ILE A 29 -4.18 2.70 -6.46
C ILE A 29 -3.32 3.66 -5.63
N VAL A 30 -2.56 3.14 -4.66
CA VAL A 30 -1.62 3.95 -3.86
C VAL A 30 -0.55 4.59 -4.75
N GLY A 31 -0.02 3.86 -5.73
CA GLY A 31 0.92 4.39 -6.71
C GLY A 31 0.32 5.55 -7.52
N LYS A 32 -0.93 5.46 -7.95
CA LYS A 32 -1.64 6.55 -8.66
C LYS A 32 -1.86 7.76 -7.77
N VAL A 33 -2.22 7.57 -6.49
CA VAL A 33 -2.35 8.68 -5.54
C VAL A 33 -1.02 9.44 -5.43
N ARG A 34 0.08 8.72 -5.22
CA ARG A 34 1.41 9.33 -5.11
C ARG A 34 1.87 9.98 -6.41
N LEU A 35 1.54 9.39 -7.55
CA LEU A 35 1.81 9.93 -8.88
C LEU A 35 1.13 11.29 -9.11
N VAL A 36 -0.12 11.45 -8.65
CA VAL A 36 -0.89 12.69 -8.81
C VAL A 36 -0.47 13.77 -7.82
N LEU A 37 -0.13 13.38 -6.58
CA LEU A 37 0.12 14.33 -5.50
C LEU A 37 1.59 14.75 -5.34
N SER A 38 2.54 13.99 -5.88
CA SER A 38 3.97 14.32 -5.77
C SER A 38 4.48 15.03 -7.02
N PRO A 39 5.47 15.93 -6.90
CA PRO A 39 6.18 16.46 -8.05
C PRO A 39 6.72 15.32 -8.92
N TRP A 40 6.53 15.44 -10.23
CA TRP A 40 7.04 14.44 -11.16
C TRP A 40 8.57 14.42 -11.13
N LEU A 41 9.15 13.24 -10.85
CA LEU A 41 10.57 12.96 -11.03
C LEU A 41 10.74 12.03 -12.23
N ASN A 42 11.93 12.06 -12.82
CA ASN A 42 12.26 11.30 -14.02
C ASN A 42 11.78 9.84 -13.91
N HIS A 43 11.10 9.38 -14.96
CA HIS A 43 10.56 8.02 -15.07
C HIS A 43 9.71 7.55 -13.88
N GLY A 44 9.07 8.46 -13.14
CA GLY A 44 8.21 8.10 -12.01
C GLY A 44 8.97 7.56 -10.79
N TRP A 45 10.25 7.91 -10.64
CA TRP A 45 11.08 7.45 -9.50
C TRP A 45 10.53 7.87 -8.12
N GLN A 46 9.62 8.84 -8.08
CA GLN A 46 8.88 9.23 -6.89
C GLN A 46 7.71 8.32 -6.53
N VAL A 47 7.43 7.23 -7.26
CA VAL A 47 6.24 6.38 -7.02
C VAL A 47 6.50 4.99 -6.36
N PRO A 48 7.73 4.48 -6.11
CA PRO A 48 7.90 3.12 -5.59
C PRO A 48 7.46 2.97 -4.13
N LEU A 49 6.93 1.81 -3.76
CA LEU A 49 6.66 1.47 -2.38
C LEU A 49 7.93 0.94 -1.70
N TYR A 50 8.10 1.26 -0.42
CA TYR A 50 9.23 0.84 0.40
C TYR A 50 8.79 -0.24 1.38
N VAL A 51 9.63 -1.25 1.59
CA VAL A 51 9.35 -2.35 2.52
C VAL A 51 9.53 -1.88 3.97
N THR A 52 8.57 -2.22 4.81
CA THR A 52 8.65 -2.07 6.27
C THR A 52 8.54 -3.45 6.93
N PRO A 53 8.85 -3.59 8.23
CA PRO A 53 8.60 -4.83 8.95
C PRO A 53 7.13 -5.28 8.96
N ARG A 54 6.18 -4.39 8.65
CA ARG A 54 4.73 -4.66 8.66
C ARG A 54 4.13 -4.82 7.26
N GLY A 55 4.82 -4.37 6.23
CA GLY A 55 4.34 -4.42 4.84
C GLY A 55 5.04 -3.41 3.94
N LEU A 56 4.27 -2.48 3.38
CA LEU A 56 4.74 -1.52 2.38
C LEU A 56 4.32 -0.09 2.73
N THR A 57 5.16 0.90 2.49
CA THR A 57 4.85 2.32 2.73
C THR A 57 5.30 3.22 1.59
N THR A 58 4.79 4.44 1.53
CA THR A 58 5.28 5.49 0.66
C THR A 58 6.34 6.34 1.38
N SER A 59 7.14 7.10 0.62
CA SER A 59 7.81 8.27 1.21
C SER A 59 6.76 9.34 1.55
N PRO A 60 7.14 10.42 2.26
CA PRO A 60 6.31 11.63 2.38
C PRO A 60 5.75 12.08 1.03
N ILE A 61 4.45 12.36 0.99
CA ILE A 61 3.72 12.90 -0.15
C ILE A 61 3.24 14.30 0.25
N PRO A 62 3.64 15.37 -0.47
CA PRO A 62 3.16 16.72 -0.17
C PRO A 62 1.68 16.86 -0.55
N VAL A 63 0.86 17.43 0.35
CA VAL A 63 -0.55 17.75 0.11
C VAL A 63 -0.84 19.14 0.67
N GLY A 64 -0.79 20.17 -0.18
CA GLY A 64 -0.90 21.56 0.27
C GLY A 64 0.23 21.93 1.23
N ASN A 65 -0.12 22.33 2.46
CA ASN A 65 0.82 22.64 3.53
C ASN A 65 1.05 21.46 4.50
N GLU A 66 0.57 20.26 4.16
CA GLU A 66 0.65 19.06 4.99
C GLU A 66 1.45 17.96 4.29
N ILE A 67 1.83 16.95 5.07
CA ILE A 67 2.49 15.73 4.58
C ILE A 67 1.55 14.56 4.80
N LEU A 68 1.34 13.78 3.75
CA LEU A 68 0.65 12.49 3.76
C LEU A 68 1.66 11.35 3.67
N ASP A 69 1.43 10.28 4.41
CA ASP A 69 2.00 8.96 4.10
C ASP A 69 0.90 7.89 4.02
N LEU A 70 1.19 6.84 3.27
CA LEU A 70 0.33 5.68 3.11
C LEU A 70 1.12 4.42 3.50
N GLU A 71 0.54 3.58 4.35
CA GLU A 71 1.14 2.30 4.76
C GLU A 71 0.14 1.16 4.64
N PHE A 72 0.55 0.12 3.92
CA PHE A 72 -0.03 -1.20 4.00
C PHE A 72 0.54 -1.93 5.23
N ASP A 73 -0.28 -2.05 6.28
CA ASP A 73 -0.04 -2.91 7.43
C ASP A 73 -0.66 -4.27 7.16
N PHE A 74 0.13 -5.18 6.59
CA PHE A 74 -0.34 -6.52 6.23
C PHE A 74 -0.63 -7.39 7.45
N LEU A 75 0.02 -7.12 8.59
CA LEU A 75 -0.23 -7.85 9.83
C LEU A 75 -1.62 -7.56 10.40
N ASN A 76 -2.09 -6.32 10.27
CA ASN A 76 -3.43 -5.92 10.72
C ASN A 76 -4.47 -5.85 9.59
N HIS A 77 -4.11 -6.24 8.36
CA HIS A 77 -4.96 -6.14 7.16
C HIS A 77 -5.52 -4.73 6.93
N LYS A 78 -4.67 -3.70 7.02
CA LYS A 78 -5.08 -2.29 6.92
C LYS A 78 -4.24 -1.50 5.93
N LEU A 79 -4.89 -0.60 5.20
CA LEU A 79 -4.24 0.55 4.57
C LEU A 79 -4.46 1.77 5.49
N ILE A 80 -3.37 2.35 5.95
CA ILE A 80 -3.35 3.48 6.88
C ILE A 80 -2.89 4.72 6.10
N ALA A 81 -3.63 5.80 6.24
CA ALA A 81 -3.26 7.13 5.76
C ALA A 81 -3.03 8.06 6.96
N ARG A 82 -1.89 8.74 7.01
CA ARG A 82 -1.58 9.69 8.09
C ARG A 82 -1.26 11.05 7.51
N ILE A 83 -1.74 12.10 8.18
CA ILE A 83 -1.44 13.48 7.86
C ILE A 83 -0.67 14.11 9.03
N SER A 84 0.27 14.99 8.74
CA SER A 84 1.10 15.70 9.74
C SER A 84 0.31 16.34 10.88
N ARG A 85 -0.94 16.78 10.66
CA ARG A 85 -1.81 17.39 11.67
C ARG A 85 -2.57 16.40 12.58
N SER A 86 -2.09 15.17 12.72
CA SER A 86 -2.63 14.08 13.57
C SER A 86 -3.87 13.33 13.05
N GLU A 87 -4.31 13.60 11.82
CA GLU A 87 -5.42 12.87 11.22
C GLU A 87 -4.93 11.50 10.73
N LEU A 88 -5.51 10.44 11.29
CA LEU A 88 -5.29 9.06 10.88
C LEU A 88 -6.58 8.51 10.31
N ARG A 89 -6.49 7.94 9.11
CA ARG A 89 -7.58 7.22 8.49
C ARG A 89 -7.14 5.81 8.15
N THR A 90 -8.07 4.86 8.23
CA THR A 90 -7.78 3.44 8.03
C THR A 90 -8.84 2.81 7.17
N LEU A 91 -8.38 1.97 6.24
CA LEU A 91 -9.18 1.15 5.36
C LEU A 91 -8.85 -0.33 5.61
N SER A 92 -9.86 -1.17 5.75
CA SER A 92 -9.65 -2.63 5.81
C SER A 92 -9.29 -3.16 4.43
N LEU A 93 -8.23 -3.97 4.36
CA LEU A 93 -7.82 -4.66 3.13
C LEU A 93 -8.69 -5.90 2.92
N GLU A 94 -9.89 -5.67 2.37
CA GLU A 94 -10.84 -6.73 2.09
C GLU A 94 -11.05 -6.92 0.57
N PRO A 95 -11.52 -8.10 0.12
CA PRO A 95 -11.73 -8.40 -1.30
C PRO A 95 -12.82 -7.57 -2.02
N GLN A 96 -13.49 -6.63 -1.34
CA GLN A 96 -14.78 -6.07 -1.76
C GLN A 96 -14.77 -4.57 -2.16
N TRP A 97 -13.78 -4.13 -2.95
CA TRP A 97 -13.64 -2.72 -3.30
C TRP A 97 -13.50 -2.54 -4.82
N SER A 98 -14.45 -1.83 -5.43
CA SER A 98 -14.31 -1.32 -6.80
C SER A 98 -13.60 0.04 -6.79
N LEU A 99 -12.88 0.37 -7.88
CA LEU A 99 -12.13 1.62 -8.04
C LEU A 99 -12.96 2.89 -7.72
N THR A 100 -14.28 2.82 -7.88
CA THR A 100 -15.23 3.90 -7.60
C THR A 100 -15.29 4.29 -6.12
N PHE A 101 -15.10 3.35 -5.19
CA PHE A 101 -15.23 3.62 -3.76
C PHE A 101 -14.05 4.46 -3.20
N ILE A 102 -12.85 4.26 -3.74
CA ILE A 102 -11.62 4.84 -3.18
C ILE A 102 -11.46 6.33 -3.56
N VAL A 103 -11.92 6.74 -4.73
CA VAL A 103 -11.78 8.15 -5.17
C VAL A 103 -12.90 9.03 -4.64
N GLY A 104 -14.12 8.48 -4.48
CA GLY A 104 -15.32 9.27 -4.16
C GLY A 104 -15.52 9.64 -2.68
N SER A 105 -14.93 8.90 -1.74
CA SER A 105 -15.16 9.11 -0.29
C SER A 105 -13.92 9.60 0.49
N TRP A 106 -12.77 9.74 -0.17
CA TRP A 106 -11.47 9.94 0.51
C TRP A 106 -10.64 11.13 -0.01
N ILE A 107 -11.03 11.78 -1.11
CA ILE A 107 -10.31 12.93 -1.69
C ILE A 107 -11.14 14.23 -1.65
N CYS A 108 -12.37 14.18 -1.12
CA CYS A 108 -13.19 15.37 -0.84
C CYS A 108 -13.49 15.47 0.65
#